data_AF-A0AA42ZX10-F1
#
_entry.id   AF-A0AA42ZX10-F1
#
_cell.length_a   1.000
_cell.length_b   1.000
_cell.length_c   1.000
_cell.angle_alpha   90.00
_cell.angle_beta   90.00
_cell.angle_gamma   90.00
#
_symmetry.space_group_name_H-M   'P 1'
#
loop_
_entity.id
_entity.type
_entity.pdbx_description
1 polymer ?
#
loop_
_entity_poly.entity_id
_entity_poly.type
_entity_poly.pdbx_seq_one_letter_code
_entity_poly.pdbx_strand_id
1 'polypeptide(L)' 'MPGFEAYEEQMTRLGPHKTGKSCLYLKNLDAVDRDVLEEMIGDSVNVMRERYQCT' A
#
# COMPACT_ATOMS: atom_id res chain seq x y z
N MET A 1 6.02 12.26 -3.98
CA MET A 1 5.77 11.05 -3.16
C MET A 1 6.01 9.90 -4.11
N PRO A 2 7.01 9.04 -3.90
CA PRO A 2 7.08 7.80 -4.69
C PRO A 2 5.72 7.13 -4.48
N GLY A 3 4.98 6.92 -5.57
CA GLY A 3 3.58 6.49 -5.49
C GLY A 3 3.50 5.03 -5.05
N PHE A 4 2.84 4.22 -5.86
CA PHE A 4 2.80 2.76 -5.66
C PHE A 4 3.76 2.00 -6.58
N GLU A 5 4.70 2.69 -7.23
CA GLU A 5 5.69 2.08 -8.15
C GLU A 5 6.56 1.04 -7.44
N ALA A 6 6.88 1.23 -6.16
CA ALA A 6 7.62 0.24 -5.37
C ALA A 6 6.79 -0.99 -4.97
N TYR A 7 5.47 -0.95 -5.18
CA TYR A 7 4.52 -1.97 -4.75
C TYR A 7 3.78 -2.62 -5.93
N GLU A 8 4.31 -2.57 -7.16
CA GLU A 8 3.64 -3.13 -8.35
C GLU A 8 3.30 -4.62 -8.22
N GLU A 9 4.18 -5.40 -7.58
CA GLU A 9 3.93 -6.83 -7.31
C GLU A 9 2.78 -7.03 -6.31
N GLN A 10 2.79 -6.30 -5.19
CA GLN A 10 1.71 -6.36 -4.21
C GLN A 10 0.40 -5.85 -4.80
N MET A 11 0.41 -4.80 -5.61
CA MET A 11 -0.79 -4.31 -6.30
C MET A 11 -1.40 -5.37 -7.21
N THR A 12 -0.57 -6.14 -7.91
CA THR A 12 -1.03 -7.23 -8.78
C THR A 12 -1.74 -8.33 -7.96
N ARG A 13 -1.24 -8.62 -6.76
CA ARG A 13 -1.79 -9.64 -5.85
C ARG A 13 -2.98 -9.15 -5.03
N LEU A 14 -3.08 -7.84 -4.76
CA LEU A 14 -4.11 -7.24 -3.91
C LEU A 14 -5.54 -7.49 -4.41
N GLY A 15 -5.72 -7.65 -5.72
CA GLY A 15 -7.04 -7.82 -6.34
C GLY A 15 -7.64 -6.49 -6.82
N PRO A 16 -8.97 -6.39 -7.02
CA PRO A 16 -9.62 -5.23 -7.63
C PRO A 16 -9.44 -3.93 -6.82
N HIS A 17 -8.65 -3.02 -7.38
CA HIS A 17 -8.39 -1.70 -6.83
C HIS A 17 -8.33 -0.64 -7.93
N LYS A 18 -8.38 0.63 -7.53
CA LYS A 18 -8.05 1.77 -8.40
C LYS A 18 -6.95 2.59 -7.76
N THR A 19 -5.95 3.00 -8.52
CA THR A 19 -4.91 3.93 -8.07
C THR A 19 -5.12 5.33 -8.62
N GLY A 20 -4.94 6.33 -7.76
CA GLY A 20 -4.75 7.73 -8.13
C GLY A 20 -3.29 8.14 -7.90
N LYS A 21 -2.99 9.44 -8.08
CA LYS A 21 -1.62 9.97 -7.90
C LYS A 21 -0.99 9.68 -6.53
N SER A 22 -1.81 9.52 -5.49
CA SER A 22 -1.34 9.28 -4.12
C SER A 22 -2.30 8.44 -3.28
N CYS A 23 -3.37 7.91 -3.89
CA CYS A 23 -4.46 7.25 -3.17
C CYS A 23 -4.74 5.87 -3.79
N LEU A 24 -4.90 4.86 -2.94
CA LEU A 24 -5.40 3.56 -3.30
C LEU A 24 -6.90 3.50 -2.94
N TYR A 25 -7.74 3.30 -3.95
CA TYR A 25 -9.18 3.19 -3.80
C TYR A 25 -9.59 1.73 -3.85
N LEU A 26 -10.14 1.26 -2.74
CA LEU A 26 -10.65 -0.09 -2.59
C LEU A 26 -12.18 0.01 -2.48
N LYS A 27 -12.90 -0.86 -3.20
CA LYS A 27 -14.36 -0.85 -3.18
C LYS A 27 -14.91 -1.52 -1.91
N ASN A 28 -14.34 -2.67 -1.54
CA ASN A 28 -14.68 -3.45 -0.36
C ASN A 28 -13.42 -4.18 0.13
N LEU A 29 -13.29 -4.38 1.45
CA LEU A 29 -12.16 -5.10 2.04
C LEU A 29 -12.22 -6.62 1.81
N ASP A 30 -13.41 -7.20 1.66
CA ASP A 30 -13.58 -8.62 1.34
C ASP A 30 -13.20 -8.97 -0.11
N ALA A 31 -13.14 -7.96 -0.98
CA ALA A 31 -12.81 -8.15 -2.39
C ALA A 31 -11.30 -8.07 -2.66
N VAL A 32 -10.50 -7.81 -1.64
CA VAL A 32 -9.05 -7.63 -1.75
C VAL A 32 -8.31 -8.54 -0.79
N ASP A 33 -7.08 -8.86 -1.12
CA ASP A 33 -6.22 -9.66 -0.27
C ASP A 33 -5.75 -8.81 0.92
N ARG A 34 -6.25 -9.14 2.12
CA ARG A 34 -5.96 -8.39 3.35
C ARG A 34 -4.53 -8.59 3.82
N ASP A 35 -3.94 -9.75 3.57
CA ASP A 35 -2.56 -10.03 3.97
C ASP A 35 -1.60 -9.17 3.14
N VAL A 36 -1.87 -9.05 1.83
CA VAL A 36 -1.11 -8.16 0.94
C VAL A 36 -1.30 -6.68 1.31
N LEU A 37 -2.52 -6.28 1.68
CA LEU A 37 -2.80 -4.92 2.15
C LEU A 37 -2.01 -4.58 3.43
N GLU A 38 -1.97 -5.51 4.38
CA GLU A 38 -1.25 -5.35 5.64
C GLU A 38 0.27 -5.25 5.42
N GLU A 39 0.82 -6.07 4.54
CA GLU A 39 2.24 -6.03 4.15
C GLU A 39 2.63 -4.64 3.61
N MET A 40 1.88 -4.11 2.64
CA MET A 40 2.15 -2.80 2.05
C MET A 40 2.07 -1.67 3.08
N ILE A 41 1.07 -1.70 3.97
CA ILE A 41 0.91 -0.68 5.01
C ILE A 41 2.06 -0.78 6.00
N GLY A 42 2.44 -1.99 6.42
CA GLY A 42 3.56 -2.23 7.33
C GLY A 42 4.88 -1.68 6.78
N ASP A 43 5.16 -1.96 5.50
CA ASP A 43 6.32 -1.43 4.80
C ASP A 43 6.28 0.11 4.72
N SER A 44 5.14 0.69 4.31
CA SER A 44 4.96 2.14 4.24
C SER A 44 5.22 2.83 5.59
N VAL A 45 4.73 2.25 6.68
CA VAL A 45 4.95 2.77 8.04
C VAL A 45 6.41 2.62 8.45
N ASN A 46 7.08 1.52 8.11
CA ASN A 46 8.50 1.34 8.40
C ASN A 46 9.36 2.34 7.64
N VAL A 47 9.11 2.55 6.35
CA VAL A 47 9.76 3.59 5.54
C VAL A 47 9.57 4.97 6.16
N MET A 48 8.34 5.28 6.62
CA MET A 48 8.07 6.54 7.31
C MET A 48 8.82 6.67 8.63
N ARG A 49 8.90 5.60 9.44
CA ARG A 49 9.65 5.59 10.71
C ARG A 49 11.15 5.74 10.51
N GLU A 50 11.71 5.10 9.48
CA GLU A 50 13.13 5.22 9.14
C GLU A 50 13.46 6.62 8.62
N ARG A 51 12.61 7.15 7.74
CA ARG A 51 12.79 8.45 7.08
C ARG A 51 12.53 9.63 8.03
N TYR A 52 11.53 9.48 8.89
CA TYR A 52 11.14 10.45 9.89
C TYR A 52 11.28 9.78 11.25
N GLN A 53 12.52 9.77 11.74
CA GLN A 53 12.82 9.39 13.12
C GLN A 53 12.14 10.42 14.04
N CYS A 54 10.87 10.21 14.36
CA CYS A 54 10.17 10.96 15.39
C CYS A 54 10.80 10.58 16.73
N THR A 55 11.71 11.44 17.19
CA THR A 55 12.17 11.49 18.58
C THR A 55 11.11 12.18 19.43
#